data_AF-A0A1A9RVL2-F1
#
_entry.id   AF-A0A1A9RVL2-F1
#
_cell.length_a   1.000
_cell.length_b   1.000
_cell.length_c   1.000
_cell.angle_alpha   90.00
_cell.angle_beta   90.00
_cell.angle_gamma   90.00
#
_symmetry.space_group_name_H-M   'P 1'
#
loop_
_entity.id
_entity.type
_entity.pdbx_description
1 polymer ?
#
loop_
_entity_poly.entity_id
_entity_poly.type
_entity_poly.pdbx_seq_one_letter_code
_entity_poly.pdbx_strand_id
1 'polypeptide(L)'
;MIQAQDFLDFARSLPRNNEIEDRVCIGRAYYAAMHKALEYAVKDGYQYDYKEAGSTHSNLIFYFERQGGEALLVVADLLKKLKRKRTQADYHLDKNIYSNEAVQALRRAESVFNELK
;
A
#
# COMPACT_ATOMS: atom_id res chain seq x y z
N MET A 1 -14.96 8.57 10.87
CA MET A 1 -13.84 8.95 9.99
C MET A 1 -13.24 7.66 9.46
N ILE A 2 -12.87 7.58 8.19
CA ILE A 2 -12.34 6.36 7.57
C ILE A 2 -10.88 6.14 8.01
N GLN A 3 -10.52 4.90 8.34
CA GLN A 3 -9.19 4.48 8.78
C GLN A 3 -8.50 3.58 7.76
N ALA A 4 -7.18 3.38 7.92
CA ALA A 4 -6.41 2.46 7.08
C ALA A 4 -6.98 1.02 7.09
N GLN A 5 -7.48 0.58 8.24
CA GLN A 5 -8.10 -0.74 8.42
C GLN A 5 -9.35 -0.93 7.55
N ASP A 6 -10.17 0.12 7.37
CA ASP A 6 -11.39 0.05 6.54
C ASP A 6 -11.07 -0.32 5.09
N PHE A 7 -9.96 0.19 4.54
CA PHE A 7 -9.49 -0.17 3.20
C PHE A 7 -9.04 -1.63 3.13
N LEU A 8 -8.38 -2.14 4.18
CA LEU A 8 -7.89 -3.52 4.22
C LEU A 8 -9.07 -4.49 4.29
N ASP A 9 -10.05 -4.20 5.12
CA ASP A 9 -11.24 -5.04 5.29
C ASP A 9 -12.11 -5.02 4.03
N PHE A 10 -12.24 -3.88 3.37
CA PHE A 10 -12.88 -3.81 2.06
C PHE A 10 -12.11 -4.61 0.99
N ALA A 11 -10.78 -4.51 0.94
CA ALA A 11 -9.98 -5.27 -0.01
C ALA A 11 -10.13 -6.79 0.21
N ARG A 12 -10.25 -7.23 1.47
CA ARG A 12 -10.48 -8.64 1.84
C ARG A 12 -11.85 -9.14 1.41
N SER A 13 -12.89 -8.31 1.56
CA SER A 13 -14.28 -8.70 1.29
C SER A 13 -14.61 -8.85 -0.20
N LEU A 14 -13.75 -8.33 -1.08
CA LEU A 14 -13.93 -8.49 -2.53
C LEU A 14 -13.93 -9.98 -2.95
N PRO A 15 -14.89 -10.39 -3.79
CA PRO A 15 -15.01 -11.78 -4.20
C PRO A 15 -13.85 -12.24 -5.08
N ARG A 16 -13.27 -11.34 -5.90
CA ARG A 16 -12.12 -11.62 -6.78
C ARG A 16 -12.45 -12.70 -7.83
N ASN A 17 -13.63 -12.61 -8.41
CA ASN A 17 -14.13 -13.52 -9.46
C ASN A 17 -13.72 -13.09 -10.88
N ASN A 18 -13.28 -11.83 -11.03
CA ASN A 18 -12.87 -11.26 -12.31
C ASN A 18 -11.75 -10.25 -12.10
N GLU A 19 -11.10 -9.91 -13.22
CA GLU A 19 -9.95 -9.01 -13.23
C GLU A 19 -10.27 -7.60 -12.68
N ILE A 20 -11.50 -7.09 -12.87
CA ILE A 20 -11.89 -5.78 -12.36
C ILE A 20 -11.86 -5.78 -10.83
N GLU A 21 -12.43 -6.81 -10.21
CA GLU A 21 -12.39 -6.99 -8.76
C GLU A 21 -10.95 -7.17 -8.23
N ASP A 22 -10.11 -7.91 -8.96
CA ASP A 22 -8.69 -8.07 -8.62
C ASP A 22 -7.92 -6.75 -8.66
N ARG A 23 -8.15 -5.94 -9.69
CA ARG A 23 -7.57 -4.59 -9.83
C ARG A 23 -7.99 -3.70 -8.67
N VAL A 24 -9.29 -3.68 -8.34
CA VAL A 24 -9.81 -2.92 -7.20
C VAL A 24 -9.20 -3.42 -5.89
N CYS A 25 -9.08 -4.73 -5.70
CA CYS A 25 -8.47 -5.33 -4.51
C CYS A 25 -7.02 -4.84 -4.32
N ILE A 26 -6.21 -4.87 -5.38
CA ILE A 26 -4.83 -4.37 -5.35
C ILE A 26 -4.78 -2.89 -4.98
N GLY A 27 -5.64 -2.07 -5.58
CA GLY A 27 -5.71 -0.65 -5.28
C GLY A 27 -6.04 -0.38 -3.81
N ARG A 28 -7.01 -1.11 -3.25
CA ARG A 28 -7.45 -0.94 -1.86
C ARG A 28 -6.44 -1.49 -0.86
N ALA A 29 -5.78 -2.61 -1.15
CA ALA A 29 -4.66 -3.12 -0.37
C ALA A 29 -3.49 -2.13 -0.31
N TYR A 30 -3.15 -1.49 -1.44
CA TYR A 30 -2.14 -0.43 -1.47
C TYR A 30 -2.53 0.77 -0.60
N TYR A 31 -3.76 1.28 -0.73
CA TYR A 31 -4.21 2.41 0.09
C TYR A 31 -4.23 2.08 1.59
N ALA A 32 -4.65 0.87 1.97
CA ALA A 32 -4.58 0.41 3.35
C ALA A 32 -3.16 0.48 3.91
N ALA A 33 -2.20 -0.14 3.21
CA ALA A 33 -0.80 -0.16 3.63
C ALA A 33 -0.20 1.25 3.69
N MET A 34 -0.50 2.09 2.69
CA MET A 34 0.01 3.45 2.61
C MET A 34 -0.53 4.33 3.74
N HIS A 35 -1.84 4.26 4.03
CA HIS A 35 -2.41 5.04 5.13
C HIS A 35 -1.94 4.57 6.50
N LYS A 36 -1.77 3.26 6.71
CA LYS A 36 -1.19 2.73 7.95
C LYS A 36 0.26 3.20 8.15
N ALA A 37 1.05 3.16 7.08
CA ALA A 37 2.42 3.65 7.08
C ALA A 37 2.50 5.17 7.32
N LEU A 38 1.60 5.93 6.71
CA LEU A 38 1.52 7.38 6.92
C LEU A 38 1.14 7.70 8.37
N GLU A 39 0.15 7.01 8.94
CA GLU A 39 -0.26 7.18 10.33
C GLU A 39 0.91 6.94 11.30
N TYR A 40 1.68 5.86 11.08
CA TYR A 40 2.87 5.56 11.86
C TYR A 40 3.92 6.67 11.72
N ALA A 41 4.25 7.05 10.49
CA ALA A 41 5.27 8.06 10.22
C ALA A 41 4.92 9.41 10.88
N VAL A 42 3.65 9.85 10.76
CA VAL A 42 3.20 11.12 11.36
C VAL A 42 3.29 11.07 12.88
N LYS A 43 2.96 9.94 13.51
CA LYS A 43 3.15 9.73 14.96
C LYS A 43 4.63 9.79 15.36
N ASP A 44 5.52 9.37 14.48
CA ASP A 44 6.99 9.42 14.64
C ASP A 44 7.61 10.76 14.16
N GLY A 45 6.78 11.78 13.95
CA GLY A 45 7.23 13.15 13.65
C GLY A 45 7.40 13.49 12.17
N TYR A 46 7.10 12.58 11.25
CA TYR A 46 7.07 12.87 9.81
C TYR A 46 6.04 13.96 9.50
N GLN A 47 6.49 15.03 8.85
CA GLN A 47 5.61 16.11 8.38
C GLN A 47 5.13 15.78 6.97
N TYR A 48 3.86 15.41 6.87
CA TYR A 48 3.23 15.17 5.58
C TYR A 48 2.84 16.50 4.92
N ASP A 49 3.47 16.84 3.81
CA ASP A 49 3.03 17.95 2.96
C ASP A 49 2.45 17.41 1.65
N TYR A 50 1.18 17.72 1.40
CA TYR A 50 0.50 17.37 0.14
C TYR A 50 1.00 18.21 -1.05
N LYS A 51 1.75 19.29 -0.79
CA LYS A 51 2.37 20.17 -1.78
C LYS A 51 3.85 19.89 -2.02
N GLU A 52 4.44 18.92 -1.32
CA GLU A 52 5.87 18.61 -1.44
C GLU A 52 6.23 18.20 -2.88
N ALA A 53 7.44 18.57 -3.32
CA ALA A 53 7.97 18.15 -4.60
C ALA A 53 8.19 16.62 -4.61
N GLY A 54 7.58 15.93 -5.58
CA GLY A 54 7.59 14.47 -5.71
C GLY A 54 6.20 13.87 -5.62
N SER A 55 6.06 12.60 -6.01
CA SER A 55 4.84 11.85 -5.68
C SER A 55 4.84 11.65 -4.17
N THR A 56 3.83 12.17 -3.47
CA THR A 56 3.66 12.07 -2.00
C THR A 56 3.87 10.65 -1.46
N HIS A 57 3.46 9.64 -2.23
CA HIS A 57 3.68 8.23 -1.90
C HIS A 57 5.15 7.79 -1.97
N SER A 58 5.94 8.39 -2.85
CA SER A 58 7.37 8.11 -2.98
C SER A 58 8.15 8.72 -1.81
N ASN A 59 7.76 9.92 -1.35
CA ASN A 59 8.38 10.58 -0.19
C ASN A 59 8.20 9.76 1.08
N LEU A 60 7.00 9.21 1.31
CA LEU A 60 6.75 8.31 2.43
C LEU A 60 7.64 7.06 2.40
N ILE A 61 7.81 6.45 1.23
CA ILE A 61 8.73 5.31 1.06
C ILE A 61 10.16 5.71 1.41
N PHE A 62 10.65 6.83 0.87
CA PHE A 62 12.00 7.33 1.17
C PHE A 62 12.21 7.63 2.66
N TYR A 63 11.18 8.11 3.35
CA TYR A 63 11.23 8.32 4.79
C TYR A 63 11.53 7.00 5.53
N PHE A 64 10.80 5.92 5.23
CA PHE A 64 11.05 4.61 5.85
C PHE A 64 12.45 4.05 5.52
N GLU A 65 12.94 4.26 4.30
CA GLU A 65 14.30 3.85 3.92
C GLU A 65 15.40 4.58 4.70
N ARG A 66 15.14 5.84 5.10
CA ARG A 66 16.11 6.70 5.78
C ARG A 66 16.14 6.51 7.30
N GLN A 67 15.02 6.14 7.93
CA GLN A 67 14.98 5.92 9.38
C GLN A 67 15.92 4.78 9.82
N GLY A 68 16.13 3.79 8.96
CA GLY A 68 16.93 2.61 9.30
C GLY A 68 16.19 1.68 10.28
N GLY A 69 16.58 0.41 10.30
CA GLY A 69 15.91 -0.64 11.06
C GLY A 69 15.23 -1.65 10.15
N GLU A 70 15.42 -2.93 10.48
CA GLU A 70 15.01 -4.05 9.63
C GLU A 70 13.51 -4.02 9.29
N ALA A 71 12.65 -3.79 10.28
CA ALA A 71 11.20 -3.69 10.10
C ALA A 71 10.79 -2.52 9.17
N LEU A 72 11.40 -1.35 9.33
CA LEU A 72 11.08 -0.17 8.51
C LEU A 72 11.56 -0.33 7.07
N LEU A 73 12.69 -1.01 6.86
CA LEU A 73 13.18 -1.39 5.53
C LEU A 73 12.24 -2.40 4.86
N VAL A 74 11.70 -3.36 5.61
CA VAL A 74 10.67 -4.28 5.11
C VAL A 74 9.42 -3.50 4.68
N VAL A 75 8.95 -2.56 5.50
CA VAL A 75 7.80 -1.70 5.16
C VAL A 75 8.07 -0.92 3.86
N ALA A 76 9.26 -0.32 3.71
CA ALA A 76 9.61 0.41 2.49
C ALA A 76 9.57 -0.48 1.23
N ASP A 77 10.13 -1.70 1.30
CA ASP A 77 10.10 -2.66 0.19
C ASP A 77 8.66 -3.11 -0.15
N LEU A 78 7.86 -3.41 0.87
CA LEU A 78 6.45 -3.80 0.69
C LEU A 78 5.65 -2.68 0.02
N LEU A 79 5.82 -1.44 0.46
CA LEU A 79 5.17 -0.27 -0.15
C LEU A 79 5.61 -0.06 -1.60
N LYS A 80 6.90 -0.24 -1.92
CA LYS A 80 7.39 -0.17 -3.31
C LYS A 80 6.72 -1.23 -4.19
N LYS A 81 6.65 -2.47 -3.72
CA LYS A 81 6.01 -3.59 -4.44
C LYS A 81 4.51 -3.32 -4.65
N LEU A 82 3.81 -2.86 -3.61
CA LEU A 82 2.40 -2.51 -3.68
C LEU A 82 2.14 -1.34 -4.64
N LYS A 83 2.92 -0.26 -4.55
CA LYS A 83 2.81 0.90 -5.45
C LYS A 83 2.96 0.50 -6.91
N ARG A 84 3.98 -0.28 -7.24
CA ARG A 84 4.20 -0.79 -8.61
C ARG A 84 3.01 -1.61 -9.10
N LYS A 85 2.50 -2.52 -8.26
CA LYS A 85 1.38 -3.38 -8.64
C LYS A 85 0.07 -2.59 -8.78
N ARG A 86 -0.17 -1.61 -7.91
CA ARG A 86 -1.29 -0.67 -8.02
C ARG A 86 -1.21 0.17 -9.29
N THR A 87 -0.02 0.68 -9.66
CA THR A 87 0.15 1.38 -10.93
C THR A 87 -0.19 0.47 -12.12
N GLN A 88 0.23 -0.79 -12.10
CA GLN A 88 -0.17 -1.78 -13.11
C GLN A 88 -1.69 -1.98 -13.17
N ALA A 89 -2.31 -2.22 -12.01
CA ALA A 89 -3.74 -2.47 -11.90
C ALA A 89 -4.60 -1.28 -12.37
N ASP A 90 -4.19 -0.06 -12.04
CA ASP A 90 -5.00 1.14 -12.30
C ASP A 90 -4.80 1.73 -13.71
N TYR A 91 -3.59 1.63 -14.27
CA TYR A 91 -3.24 2.37 -15.50
C TYR A 91 -2.88 1.50 -16.70
N HIS A 92 -2.52 0.23 -16.50
CA HIS A 92 -2.07 -0.65 -17.58
C HIS A 92 -3.17 -1.67 -17.92
N LEU A 93 -4.12 -1.24 -18.76
CA LEU A 93 -5.23 -2.06 -19.26
C LEU A 93 -4.78 -3.06 -20.34
N ASP A 94 -3.61 -2.84 -20.93
CA ASP A 94 -2.93 -3.72 -21.89
C ASP A 94 -2.30 -4.97 -21.24
N LYS A 95 -2.26 -5.02 -19.90
CA LYS A 95 -1.66 -6.11 -19.13
C LYS A 95 -2.70 -6.80 -18.28
N ASN A 96 -2.80 -8.11 -18.37
CA ASN A 96 -3.69 -8.88 -17.51
C ASN A 96 -3.27 -8.80 -16.03
N ILE A 97 -4.26 -8.76 -15.15
CA ILE A 97 -4.13 -8.95 -13.71
C ILE A 97 -4.80 -10.26 -13.33
N TYR A 98 -4.12 -11.06 -12.53
CA TYR A 98 -4.62 -12.36 -12.08
C TYR A 98 -4.86 -12.38 -10.57
N SER A 99 -5.79 -13.21 -10.12
CA SER A 99 -6.25 -13.21 -8.73
C SER A 99 -5.16 -13.57 -7.72
N ASN A 100 -4.15 -14.36 -8.10
CA ASN A 100 -2.98 -14.61 -7.26
C ASN A 100 -2.20 -13.33 -6.95
N GLU A 101 -2.20 -12.35 -7.86
CA GLU A 101 -1.52 -11.07 -7.66
C GLU A 101 -2.30 -10.15 -6.70
N ALA A 102 -3.63 -10.21 -6.73
CA ALA A 102 -4.49 -9.55 -5.74
C ALA A 102 -4.31 -10.15 -4.34
N VAL A 103 -4.25 -11.48 -4.24
CA VAL A 103 -3.93 -12.18 -2.98
C VAL A 103 -2.55 -11.79 -2.45
N GLN A 104 -1.54 -11.69 -3.32
CA GLN A 104 -0.22 -11.22 -2.91
C GLN A 104 -0.24 -9.76 -2.43
N ALA A 105 -1.00 -8.88 -3.08
CA ALA A 105 -1.15 -7.49 -2.64
C ALA A 105 -1.79 -7.43 -1.24
N LEU A 106 -2.84 -8.20 -0.98
CA LEU A 106 -3.44 -8.30 0.36
C LEU A 106 -2.44 -8.74 1.42
N ARG A 107 -1.72 -9.85 1.19
CA ARG A 107 -0.71 -10.35 2.15
C ARG A 107 0.38 -9.33 2.45
N ARG A 108 0.81 -8.57 1.44
CA ARG A 108 1.81 -7.50 1.63
C ARG A 108 1.24 -6.36 2.46
N ALA A 109 -0.01 -5.97 2.23
CA ALA A 109 -0.67 -4.95 3.05
C ALA A 109 -0.80 -5.41 4.50
N GLU A 110 -1.23 -6.64 4.75
CA GLU A 110 -1.30 -7.23 6.09
C GLU A 110 0.07 -7.26 6.78
N SER A 111 1.14 -7.57 6.02
CA SER A 111 2.50 -7.54 6.54
C SER A 111 2.90 -6.14 7.01
N VAL A 112 2.54 -5.08 6.27
CA VAL A 112 2.77 -3.68 6.72
C VAL A 112 2.05 -3.39 8.04
N PHE A 113 0.82 -3.87 8.23
CA PHE A 113 0.10 -3.70 9.50
C PHE A 113 0.77 -4.46 10.65
N ASN A 114 1.37 -5.62 10.38
CA ASN A 114 2.05 -6.41 11.40
C ASN A 114 3.40 -5.81 11.82
N GLU A 115 4.16 -5.24 10.87
CA GLU A 115 5.42 -4.54 11.16
C GLU A 115 5.19 -3.23 11.92
N LEU A 116 4.10 -2.52 11.61
CA LEU A 116 3.76 -1.22 12.19
C LEU A 116 2.69 -1.37 13.28
N LYS A 117 3.07 -1.89 14.45
CA LYS A 117 2.16 -1.99 15.60
C LYS A 117 1.80 -0.62 16.15
#